data_AF-A0A836A9Q8-F1
#
_entry.id   AF-A0A836A9Q8-F1
#
_cell.length_a   1.000
_cell.length_b   1.000
_cell.length_c   1.000
_cell.angle_alpha   90.00
_cell.angle_beta   90.00
_cell.angle_gamma   90.00
#
_symmetry.space_group_name_H-M   'P 1'
#
loop_
_entity.id
_entity.type
_entity.pdbx_description
1 polymer ?
#
loop_
_entity_poly.entity_id
_entity_poly.type
_entity_poly.pdbx_seq_one_letter_code
_entity_poly.pdbx_strand_id
1 'polypeptide(L)'
;MWRSGENETYQMGDVSQKTTWHRISVFRPGLRDVAYQYVKTGSRIYVEGKVDYGEYTDKNNVRRQATIIADNIIFLSDQMKEKP
;
A
#
# COMPACT_ATOMS: atom_id res chain seq x y z
N MET A 1 52.90 -22.73 8.63
CA MET A 1 51.59 -23.36 8.37
C MET A 1 50.55 -22.23 8.37
N TRP A 2 49.98 -21.90 7.21
CA TRP A 2 48.55 -22.12 6.85
C TRP A 2 47.60 -21.54 7.92
N ARG A 3 46.74 -20.53 7.70
CA ARG A 3 46.10 -20.03 6.46
C ARG A 3 45.78 -18.53 6.59
N SER A 4 46.14 -17.76 5.56
CA SER A 4 45.35 -16.62 5.13
C SER A 4 44.01 -17.15 4.61
N GLY A 5 42.92 -16.51 4.99
CA GLY A 5 41.56 -16.87 4.60
C GLY A 5 40.65 -15.68 4.81
N GLU A 6 40.84 -14.68 3.96
CA GLU A 6 39.75 -13.78 3.56
C GLU A 6 38.53 -14.64 3.23
N ASN A 7 37.40 -14.31 3.85
CA ASN A 7 36.04 -14.47 3.32
C ASN A 7 35.09 -13.81 4.33
N GLU A 8 35.19 -12.48 4.47
CA GLU A 8 33.98 -11.71 4.71
C GLU A 8 33.17 -11.81 3.42
N THR A 9 32.38 -12.87 3.31
CA THR A 9 31.28 -12.92 2.35
C THR A 9 30.27 -11.88 2.85
N TYR A 10 30.51 -10.62 2.48
CA TYR A 10 29.48 -9.61 2.43
C TYR A 10 28.39 -10.20 1.55
N GLN A 11 27.35 -10.74 2.18
CA GLN A 11 26.19 -11.33 1.53
C GLN A 11 25.57 -10.20 0.72
N MET A 12 26.00 -10.16 -0.55
CA MET A 12 25.69 -9.13 -1.49
C MET A 12 24.19 -9.19 -1.77
N GLY A 13 23.47 -8.23 -1.18
CA GLY A 13 22.27 -7.68 -1.79
C GLY A 13 21.08 -8.63 -1.87
N ASP A 14 20.60 -9.13 -0.72
CA ASP A 14 19.19 -9.50 -0.65
C ASP A 14 18.38 -8.20 -0.78
N VAL A 15 17.82 -7.97 -1.96
CA VAL A 15 16.88 -6.88 -2.21
C VAL A 15 15.63 -7.15 -1.40
N SER A 16 15.62 -6.65 -0.16
CA SER A 16 14.47 -6.80 0.73
C SER A 16 13.28 -6.06 0.15
N GLN A 17 12.30 -6.82 -0.36
CA GLN A 17 11.03 -6.27 -0.81
C GLN A 17 10.12 -6.02 0.40
N LYS A 18 10.04 -4.77 0.85
CA LYS A 18 9.13 -4.37 1.92
C LYS A 18 7.75 -4.06 1.35
N THR A 19 6.82 -4.99 1.51
CA THR A 19 5.40 -4.77 1.17
C THR A 19 4.63 -4.33 2.41
N THR A 20 3.94 -3.19 2.34
CA THR A 20 3.10 -2.68 3.43
C THR A 20 1.67 -2.50 2.95
N TRP A 21 0.73 -3.06 3.69
CA TRP A 21 -0.70 -2.98 3.40
C TRP A 21 -1.30 -1.81 4.17
N HIS A 22 -1.90 -0.86 3.44
CA HIS A 22 -2.52 0.31 4.02
C HIS A 22 -4.03 0.25 3.83
N ARG A 23 -4.78 0.66 4.86
CA ARG A 23 -6.24 0.78 4.78
C ARG A 23 -6.60 2.21 4.37
N ILE A 24 -7.29 2.35 3.25
CA ILE A 24 -7.74 3.65 2.72
C ILE A 24 -9.25 3.76 2.90
N SER A 25 -9.74 4.91 3.36
CA SER A 25 -11.16 5.20 3.51
C SER A 25 -11.51 6.49 2.77
N VAL A 26 -12.52 6.41 1.90
CA VAL A 26 -12.99 7.51 1.05
C VAL A 26 -14.34 7.98 1.57
N PHE A 27 -14.41 9.21 2.08
CA PHE A 27 -15.66 9.79 2.60
C PHE A 27 -16.31 10.79 1.63
N ARG A 28 -15.54 11.37 0.69
CA ARG A 28 -16.07 12.32 -0.29
C ARG A 28 -17.02 11.60 -1.27
N PRO A 29 -18.28 12.03 -1.41
CA PRO A 29 -19.28 11.29 -2.19
C PRO A 29 -18.91 11.19 -3.69
N GLY A 30 -18.48 12.29 -4.32
CA GLY A 30 -18.11 12.24 -5.74
C GLY A 30 -16.88 11.36 -6.02
N LEU A 31 -15.91 11.38 -5.11
CA LEU A 31 -14.69 10.57 -5.26
C LEU A 31 -14.96 9.09 -4.96
N ARG A 32 -15.88 8.80 -4.04
CA ARG A 32 -16.34 7.44 -3.76
C ARG A 32 -16.96 6.80 -5.00
N ASP A 33 -17.82 7.51 -5.70
CA ASP A 33 -18.53 6.97 -6.87
C ASP A 33 -17.54 6.68 -8.01
N VAL A 34 -16.57 7.58 -8.24
CA VAL A 34 -15.45 7.35 -9.18
C VAL A 34 -14.59 6.16 -8.74
N ALA A 35 -14.18 6.09 -7.47
CA ALA A 35 -13.41 4.97 -6.96
C ALA A 35 -14.16 3.64 -7.16
N TYR A 36 -15.47 3.62 -6.92
CA TYR A 36 -16.29 2.43 -7.09
C TYR A 36 -16.40 1.97 -8.55
N GLN A 37 -16.48 2.91 -9.50
CA GLN A 37 -16.61 2.59 -10.93
C GLN A 37 -15.27 2.18 -11.57
N TYR A 38 -14.16 2.82 -11.17
CA TYR A 38 -12.88 2.71 -11.87
C TYR A 38 -11.82 1.89 -11.14
N VAL A 39 -11.88 1.75 -9.80
CA VAL A 39 -10.92 0.90 -9.07
C VAL A 39 -11.32 -0.56 -9.21
N LYS A 40 -10.42 -1.37 -9.76
CA LYS A 40 -10.53 -2.83 -9.78
C LYS A 40 -9.32 -3.45 -9.09
N THR A 41 -9.40 -4.73 -8.75
CA THR A 41 -8.26 -5.48 -8.23
C THR A 41 -7.08 -5.38 -9.19
N GLY A 42 -5.91 -4.95 -8.71
CA GLY A 42 -4.72 -4.77 -9.51
C GLY A 42 -4.56 -3.37 -10.15
N SER A 43 -5.54 -2.49 -10.01
CA SER A 43 -5.41 -1.09 -10.44
C SER A 43 -4.30 -0.38 -9.65
N ARG A 44 -3.44 0.35 -10.35
CA ARG A 44 -2.42 1.20 -9.73
C ARG A 44 -3.02 2.58 -9.49
N ILE A 45 -3.07 2.97 -8.22
CA ILE A 45 -3.64 4.23 -7.79
C ILE A 45 -2.63 5.00 -6.95
N TYR A 46 -2.61 6.31 -7.15
CA TYR A 46 -2.00 7.26 -6.24
C TYR A 46 -3.10 7.84 -5.35
N VAL A 47 -2.88 7.83 -4.04
CA VAL A 47 -3.85 8.32 -3.06
C VAL A 47 -3.17 9.40 -2.23
N GLU A 48 -3.74 10.60 -2.28
CA GLU A 48 -3.37 11.71 -1.42
C GLU A 48 -4.42 11.84 -0.33
N GLY A 49 -3.99 12.09 0.90
CA GLY A 49 -4.91 12.15 2.02
C GLY A 49 -4.23 12.39 3.35
N LYS A 50 -5.04 12.38 4.40
CA LYS A 50 -4.58 12.50 5.78
C LYS A 50 -4.46 11.12 6.41
N VAL A 51 -3.34 10.85 7.09
CA VAL A 51 -3.21 9.64 7.92
C VAL A 51 -3.92 9.89 9.24
N ASP A 52 -4.89 9.05 9.56
CA ASP A 52 -5.58 9.04 10.84
C ASP A 52 -5.13 7.83 11.67
N TYR A 53 -4.47 8.12 12.80
CA TYR A 53 -4.00 7.11 13.75
C TYR A 53 -5.09 6.81 14.78
N GLY A 54 -6.23 6.32 14.31
CA GLY A 54 -7.33 5.89 15.19
C GLY A 54 -7.04 4.53 15.83
N GLU A 55 -6.54 4.51 17.06
CA GLU A 55 -6.55 3.29 17.89
C GLU A 55 -7.90 3.16 18.58
N TYR A 56 -8.84 2.42 17.99
CA TYR A 56 -10.06 2.02 18.68
C TYR A 56 -10.03 0.55 19.03
N THR A 57 -10.13 0.26 20.32
CA THR A 57 -10.17 -1.09 20.88
C THR A 57 -11.63 -1.54 20.94
N ASP A 58 -12.02 -2.47 20.08
CA ASP A 58 -13.33 -3.14 20.20
C ASP A 58 -13.33 -4.08 21.42
N LYS A 59 -14.50 -4.52 21.90
CA LYS A 59 -14.65 -5.40 23.08
C LYS A 59 -13.85 -6.71 22.96
N ASN A 60 -13.45 -7.08 21.76
CA ASN A 60 -12.62 -8.25 21.45
C ASN A 60 -11.11 -7.95 21.35
N ASN A 61 -10.65 -6.79 21.82
CA ASN A 61 -9.22 -6.42 21.91
C ASN A 61 -8.49 -6.39 20.54
N VAL A 62 -9.23 -6.16 19.45
CA VAL A 62 -8.66 -6.07 18.10
C VAL A 62 -8.24 -4.63 17.84
N ARG A 63 -6.92 -4.37 17.81
CA ARG A 63 -6.35 -3.10 17.36
C ARG A 63 -6.63 -2.89 15.88
N ARG A 64 -7.39 -1.85 15.53
CA ARG A 64 -7.51 -1.40 14.14
C ARG A 64 -6.34 -0.47 13.82
N GLN A 65 -5.66 -0.74 12.70
CA GLN A 65 -4.49 -0.02 12.24
C GLN A 65 -4.87 1.32 11.59
N ALA A 66 -3.89 2.24 11.53
CA ALA A 66 -4.02 3.58 10.96
C ALA A 66 -4.76 3.56 9.62
N THR A 67 -5.73 4.47 9.48
CA THR A 67 -6.55 4.59 8.28
C THR A 67 -6.18 5.86 7.54
N ILE A 68 -5.96 5.75 6.23
CA ILE A 68 -5.69 6.91 5.37
C ILE A 68 -7.04 7.44 4.86
N ILE A 69 -7.36 8.68 5.22
CA ILE A 69 -8.52 9.41 4.72
C ILE A 69 -8.13 10.03 3.39
N ALA A 70 -8.64 9.49 2.28
CA ALA A 70 -8.30 9.96 0.94
C ALA A 70 -9.01 11.29 0.63
N ASP A 71 -8.22 12.28 0.19
CA ASP A 71 -8.70 13.56 -0.33
C ASP A 71 -8.74 13.55 -1.86
N ASN A 72 -7.70 13.01 -2.50
CA ASN A 72 -7.59 12.85 -3.95
C ASN A 72 -7.14 11.43 -4.31
N ILE A 73 -7.65 10.91 -5.44
CA ILE A 73 -7.19 9.65 -6.04
C ILE A 73 -6.87 9.91 -7.51
N ILE A 74 -5.66 9.55 -7.91
CA ILE A 74 -5.21 9.61 -9.31
C ILE A 74 -4.99 8.18 -9.77
N PHE A 75 -5.63 7.81 -10.87
CA PHE A 75 -5.47 6.51 -11.48
C PHE A 75 -4.20 6.53 -12.34
N LEU A 76 -3.22 5.73 -11.97
CA LEU A 76 -1.94 5.64 -12.67
C LEU A 76 -1.93 4.53 -13.73
N SER A 77 -2.86 3.60 -13.64
CA SER A 77 -2.98 2.53 -14.62
C SER A 77 -3.83 2.95 -15.81
N ASP A 78 -3.20 3.00 -16.98
CA ASP A 78 -3.89 2.97 -18.27
C ASP A 78 -4.41 1.55 -18.50
N GLN A 79 -5.65 1.29 -18.11
CA GLN A 79 -6.35 0.05 -18.44
C GLN A 79 -7.59 0.41 -19.25
N MET A 80 -7.38 1.09 -20.37
CA MET A 80 -8.16 0.81 -21.58
C MET A 80 -7.92 -0.66 -21.94
N LYS A 81 -8.66 -1.58 -21.33
CA LYS A 81 -8.90 -2.87 -21.97
C LYS A 81 -9.75 -2.58 -23.19
N GLU A 82 -9.14 -2.52 -24.37
CA GLU A 82 -9.83 -2.85 -25.61
C GLU A 82 -10.56 -4.18 -25.35
N LYS A 83 -11.89 -4.13 -25.43
CA LYS A 83 -12.67 -5.37 -25.51
C LYS A 83 -12.37 -6.00 -26.87
N PRO A 84 -12.12 -7.32 -26.93
CA PRO A 84 -12.13 -8.03 -28.21
C PRO A 84 -13.52 -7.99 -28.85
#